data_AF-A0A2T5I306-F1
#
_entry.id   AF-A0A2T5I306-F1
#
_cell.length_a   1.000
_cell.length_b   1.000
_cell.length_c   1.000
_cell.angle_alpha   90.00
_cell.angle_beta   90.00
_cell.angle_gamma   90.00
#
_symmetry.space_group_name_H-M   'P 1'
#
loop_
_entity.id
_entity.type
_entity.pdbx_description
1 polymer ?
#
loop_
_entity_poly.entity_id
_entity_poly.type
_entity_poly.pdbx_seq_one_letter_code
_entity_poly.pdbx_strand_id
1 'polypeptide(L)'
;MVGKIGESQTLQFFSTIIQTELSARFGRRGKYSIGNFSGSQDRRFADVFVGTESSCVLIEFKEFESEVADEQNKPLRKKFCEELTPEIASLSRSGHFIAFRKPKSQMEIIVAPYVDTVCPRFSVGIPPLVNAKRQDHDRFIKSFLGNTEGQNYQSFIQYVGHLNSIAGGTPDGSTAPFKSVLYSRNRQGRVIGTVFESIGELRKLLKLRPKRMHSSKL
;
A
#
# COMPACT_ATOMS: atom_id res chain seq x y z
N MET A 1 7.31 0.02 -30.36
CA MET A 1 7.06 -0.73 -29.11
C MET A 1 7.89 -0.11 -28.01
N VAL A 2 7.29 0.18 -26.86
CA VAL A 2 8.05 0.58 -25.67
C VAL A 2 8.69 -0.69 -25.10
N GLY A 3 10.03 -0.75 -25.04
CA GLY A 3 10.75 -1.93 -24.55
C GLY A 3 10.54 -2.16 -23.06
N LYS A 4 10.72 -3.42 -22.63
CA LYS A 4 10.67 -3.83 -21.22
C LYS A 4 11.85 -3.24 -20.46
N ILE A 5 11.59 -2.53 -19.37
CA ILE A 5 12.58 -1.93 -18.47
C ILE A 5 12.61 -2.62 -17.10
N GLY A 6 11.58 -3.41 -16.77
CA GLY A 6 11.42 -4.14 -15.51
C GLY A 6 10.40 -3.50 -14.58
N GLU A 7 9.55 -4.34 -13.97
CA GLU A 7 8.56 -3.96 -12.94
C GLU A 7 9.21 -3.21 -11.77
N SER A 8 10.43 -3.61 -11.38
CA SER A 8 11.20 -2.96 -10.31
C SER A 8 11.50 -1.49 -10.59
N GLN A 9 11.66 -1.09 -11.85
CA GLN A 9 11.85 0.31 -12.24
C GLN A 9 10.56 1.12 -12.10
N THR A 10 9.42 0.52 -12.46
CA THR A 10 8.09 1.13 -12.27
C THR A 10 7.80 1.34 -10.78
N LEU A 11 8.05 0.32 -9.96
CA LEU A 11 7.92 0.39 -8.51
C LEU A 11 8.86 1.45 -7.93
N GLN A 12 10.14 1.44 -8.29
CA GLN A 12 11.13 2.40 -7.79
C GLN A 12 10.75 3.84 -8.12
N PHE A 13 10.25 4.09 -9.34
CA PHE A 13 9.73 5.40 -9.72
C PHE A 13 8.59 5.83 -8.81
N PHE A 14 7.56 4.98 -8.63
CA PHE A 14 6.42 5.29 -7.76
C PHE A 14 6.85 5.55 -6.31
N SER A 15 7.69 4.68 -5.75
CA SER A 15 8.17 4.82 -4.37
C SER A 15 8.96 6.13 -4.18
N THR A 16 9.71 6.56 -5.20
CA THR A 16 10.47 7.82 -5.17
C THR A 16 9.56 9.04 -5.15
N ILE A 17 8.55 9.08 -6.04
CA ILE A 17 7.63 10.23 -6.11
C ILE A 17 6.78 10.33 -4.84
N ILE A 18 6.23 9.22 -4.33
CA ILE A 18 5.38 9.27 -3.14
C ILE A 18 6.19 9.62 -1.89
N GLN A 19 7.43 9.13 -1.78
CA GLN A 19 8.34 9.52 -0.69
C GLN A 19 8.67 11.01 -0.72
N THR A 20 8.86 11.57 -1.92
CA THR A 20 9.12 13.00 -2.12
C THR A 20 7.92 13.81 -1.66
N GLU A 21 6.72 13.45 -2.11
CA GLU A 21 5.47 14.13 -1.75
C GLU A 21 5.13 13.99 -0.25
N LEU A 22 5.33 12.82 0.34
CA LEU A 22 5.18 12.61 1.79
C LEU A 22 6.16 13.48 2.59
N SER A 23 7.41 13.55 2.14
CA SER A 23 8.43 14.38 2.78
C SER A 23 8.10 15.87 2.69
N ALA A 24 7.60 16.32 1.54
CA ALA A 24 7.16 17.70 1.35
C ALA A 24 5.93 18.02 2.21
N ARG A 25 4.94 17.13 2.27
CA ARG A 25 3.68 17.33 2.99
C ARG A 25 3.86 17.36 4.51
N PHE A 26 4.63 16.43 5.07
CA PHE A 26 4.71 16.25 6.53
C PHE A 26 5.97 16.86 7.16
N GLY A 27 6.96 17.26 6.36
CA GLY A 27 8.14 17.98 6.82
C GLY A 27 8.94 17.27 7.92
N ARG A 28 9.51 18.04 8.85
CA ARG A 28 10.42 17.54 9.91
C ARG A 28 9.76 16.70 11.00
N ARG A 29 8.44 16.81 11.17
CA ARG A 29 7.70 16.10 12.23
C ARG A 29 6.83 14.97 11.69
N GLY A 30 6.83 14.81 10.37
CA GLY A 30 6.10 13.76 9.69
C GLY A 30 6.58 12.38 10.06
N LYS A 31 5.61 11.49 10.25
CA LYS A 31 5.81 10.05 10.34
C LYS A 31 5.04 9.40 9.19
N TYR A 32 5.76 8.68 8.34
CA TYR A 32 5.19 7.93 7.25
C TYR A 32 5.98 6.64 7.05
N SER A 33 5.36 5.61 6.54
CA SER A 33 5.99 4.32 6.26
C SER A 33 5.90 4.04 4.77
N ILE A 34 6.99 3.50 4.22
CA ILE A 34 7.00 2.97 2.85
C ILE A 34 7.73 1.64 2.92
N GLY A 35 7.07 0.56 2.53
CA GLY A 35 7.67 -0.76 2.44
C GLY A 35 7.63 -1.24 1.02
N ASN A 36 8.78 -1.38 0.37
CA ASN A 36 8.90 -2.16 -0.85
C ASN A 36 9.08 -3.63 -0.41
N PHE A 37 8.01 -4.41 -0.51
CA PHE A 37 7.98 -5.79 -0.07
C PHE A 37 8.63 -6.71 -1.10
N SER A 38 9.16 -7.81 -0.59
CA SER A 38 9.78 -8.86 -1.39
C SER A 38 9.65 -10.19 -0.63
N GLY A 39 9.88 -11.29 -1.36
CA GLY A 39 10.04 -12.61 -0.77
C GLY A 39 8.70 -13.21 -0.37
N SER A 40 8.34 -13.16 0.92
CA SER A 40 7.06 -13.69 1.41
C SER A 40 6.02 -12.60 1.66
N GLN A 41 6.41 -11.33 1.75
CA GLN A 41 5.49 -10.24 2.05
C GLN A 41 4.71 -9.78 0.82
N ASP A 42 5.38 -9.70 -0.33
CA ASP A 42 4.79 -9.42 -1.65
C ASP A 42 3.74 -10.49 -2.03
N ARG A 43 4.08 -11.77 -1.85
CA ARG A 43 3.18 -12.90 -2.10
C ARG A 43 1.92 -12.85 -1.22
N ARG A 44 2.04 -12.39 0.02
CA ARG A 44 0.93 -12.36 1.00
C ARG A 44 0.09 -11.09 0.89
N PHE A 45 0.73 -9.95 0.67
CA PHE A 45 0.10 -8.63 0.75
C PHE A 45 0.09 -7.98 -0.63
N ALA A 46 1.14 -7.24 -0.98
CA ALA A 46 1.36 -6.56 -2.25
C ALA A 46 2.83 -6.13 -2.35
N ASP A 47 3.27 -5.58 -3.47
CA ASP A 47 4.66 -5.15 -3.65
C ASP A 47 5.04 -3.91 -2.84
N VAL A 48 4.08 -3.02 -2.57
CA VAL A 48 4.32 -1.79 -1.81
C VAL A 48 3.28 -1.57 -0.73
N PHE A 49 3.74 -1.16 0.45
CA PHE A 49 2.93 -0.57 1.51
C PHE A 49 3.27 0.92 1.65
N VAL A 50 2.25 1.77 1.81
CA VAL A 50 2.42 3.18 2.18
C VAL A 50 1.47 3.52 3.33
N GLY A 51 2.01 4.12 4.39
CA GLY A 51 1.24 4.48 5.58
C GLY A 51 1.57 5.88 6.09
N THR A 52 0.56 6.63 6.51
CA THR A 52 0.67 7.90 7.24
C THR A 52 -0.01 7.75 8.60
N GLU A 53 -0.19 8.83 9.38
CA GLU A 53 -1.01 8.78 10.59
C GLU A 53 -2.51 8.53 10.31
N SER A 54 -2.97 8.83 9.10
CA SER A 54 -4.39 8.83 8.72
C SER A 54 -4.77 7.74 7.72
N SER A 55 -3.86 7.36 6.82
CA SER A 55 -4.16 6.49 5.68
C SER A 55 -3.10 5.43 5.46
N CYS A 56 -3.53 4.23 5.09
CA CYS A 56 -2.70 3.08 4.73
C CYS A 56 -3.18 2.50 3.40
N VAL A 57 -2.23 2.12 2.53
CA VAL A 57 -2.50 1.47 1.25
C VAL A 57 -1.50 0.35 0.96
N LEU A 58 -1.97 -0.64 0.21
CA LEU A 58 -1.18 -1.67 -0.47
C LEU A 58 -1.26 -1.43 -1.98
N ILE A 59 -0.16 -1.65 -2.70
CA ILE A 59 -0.09 -1.48 -4.15
C ILE A 59 0.71 -2.64 -4.75
N GLU A 60 0.08 -3.42 -5.61
CA GLU A 60 0.75 -4.37 -6.51
C GLU A 60 1.20 -3.63 -7.77
N PHE A 61 2.40 -3.91 -8.26
CA PHE A 61 2.94 -3.33 -9.48
C PHE A 61 2.96 -4.34 -10.61
N LYS A 62 2.77 -3.83 -11.82
CA LYS A 62 3.08 -4.47 -13.09
C LYS A 62 3.82 -3.47 -13.95
N GLU A 63 4.59 -3.96 -14.90
CA GLU A 63 5.14 -3.08 -15.91
C GLU A 63 4.05 -2.71 -16.92
N PHE A 64 3.30 -3.68 -17.41
CA PHE A 64 2.26 -3.47 -18.41
C PHE A 64 0.88 -3.85 -17.89
N GLU A 65 -0.17 -3.18 -18.38
CA GLU A 65 -1.56 -3.54 -18.05
C GLU A 65 -1.89 -4.99 -18.43
N SER A 66 -1.30 -5.51 -19.51
CA SER A 66 -1.49 -6.91 -19.92
C SER A 66 -0.99 -7.92 -18.88
N GLU A 67 0.02 -7.56 -18.09
CA GLU A 67 0.60 -8.42 -17.03
C GLU A 67 -0.31 -8.51 -15.80
N VAL A 68 -1.40 -7.73 -15.74
CA VAL A 68 -2.48 -7.95 -14.74
C VAL A 68 -3.08 -9.35 -14.88
N ALA A 69 -3.05 -9.95 -16.08
CA ALA A 69 -3.50 -11.32 -16.28
C ALA A 69 -2.67 -12.34 -15.48
N ASP A 70 -1.40 -12.04 -15.19
CA ASP A 70 -0.52 -12.95 -14.44
C ASP A 70 -0.98 -13.16 -13.00
N GLU A 71 -1.81 -12.27 -12.45
CA GLU A 71 -2.42 -12.44 -11.14
C GLU A 71 -3.30 -13.69 -11.06
N GLN A 72 -3.89 -14.14 -12.19
CA GLN A 72 -4.69 -15.38 -12.24
C GLN A 72 -3.88 -16.63 -11.88
N ASN A 73 -2.56 -16.59 -12.07
CA ASN A 73 -1.66 -17.72 -11.80
C ASN A 73 -1.22 -17.78 -10.33
N LYS A 74 -1.62 -16.82 -9.49
CA LYS A 74 -1.21 -16.73 -8.09
C LYS A 74 -2.28 -17.38 -7.18
N PRO A 75 -1.98 -18.50 -6.49
CA PRO A 75 -2.99 -19.24 -5.71
C PRO A 75 -3.65 -18.42 -4.60
N LEU A 76 -2.90 -17.54 -3.93
CA LEU A 76 -3.45 -16.67 -2.88
C LEU A 76 -4.41 -15.62 -3.43
N ARG A 77 -4.21 -15.16 -4.67
CA ARG A 77 -5.11 -14.19 -5.32
C ARG A 77 -6.41 -14.85 -5.74
N LYS A 78 -6.33 -16.09 -6.24
CA LYS A 78 -7.51 -16.93 -6.48
C LYS A 78 -8.32 -17.09 -5.20
N LYS A 79 -7.69 -17.55 -4.12
CA LYS A 79 -8.35 -17.76 -2.83
C LYS A 79 -8.97 -16.46 -2.27
N PHE A 80 -8.25 -15.33 -2.35
CA PHE A 80 -8.78 -14.02 -1.98
C PHE A 80 -10.06 -13.66 -2.74
N CYS A 81 -10.08 -13.88 -4.06
CA CYS A 81 -11.26 -13.57 -4.87
C CYS A 81 -12.40 -14.59 -4.69
N GLU A 82 -12.11 -15.85 -4.38
CA GLU A 82 -13.11 -16.89 -4.07
C GLU A 82 -13.78 -16.68 -2.70
N GLU A 83 -13.05 -16.15 -1.72
CA GLU A 83 -13.55 -15.86 -0.36
C GLU A 83 -13.98 -14.40 -0.16
N LEU A 84 -14.14 -13.66 -1.26
CA LEU A 84 -14.45 -12.24 -1.22
C LEU A 84 -15.87 -12.01 -0.67
N THR A 85 -16.00 -11.14 0.33
CA THR A 85 -17.30 -10.67 0.86
C THR A 85 -17.52 -9.20 0.49
N PRO A 86 -18.76 -8.66 0.57
CA PRO A 86 -19.00 -7.23 0.34
C PRO A 86 -18.16 -6.31 1.23
N GLU A 87 -17.94 -6.69 2.50
CA GLU A 87 -17.13 -5.94 3.45
C GLU A 87 -15.66 -5.93 3.03
N ILE A 88 -15.10 -7.10 2.69
CA ILE A 88 -13.72 -7.22 2.23
C ILE A 88 -13.52 -6.52 0.88
N ALA A 89 -14.49 -6.57 -0.03
CA ALA A 89 -14.44 -5.85 -1.29
C ALA A 89 -14.40 -4.33 -1.06
N SER A 90 -15.23 -3.82 -0.14
CA SER A 90 -15.23 -2.39 0.25
C SER A 90 -13.89 -1.97 0.86
N LEU A 91 -13.34 -2.81 1.75
CA LEU A 91 -12.00 -2.59 2.30
C LEU A 91 -10.96 -2.58 1.17
N SER A 92 -10.86 -3.63 0.37
CA SER A 92 -9.88 -3.73 -0.72
C SER A 92 -9.95 -2.53 -1.66
N ARG A 93 -11.14 -2.05 -2.01
CA ARG A 93 -11.32 -0.95 -2.96
C ARG A 93 -10.73 0.39 -2.49
N SER A 94 -10.66 0.60 -1.19
CA SER A 94 -10.09 1.81 -0.57
C SER A 94 -8.65 1.64 -0.08
N GLY A 95 -8.16 0.41 0.07
CA GLY A 95 -6.88 0.11 0.71
C GLY A 95 -5.89 -0.72 -0.10
N HIS A 96 -6.29 -1.31 -1.23
CA HIS A 96 -5.45 -2.18 -2.04
C HIS A 96 -5.63 -1.89 -3.53
N PHE A 97 -4.53 -1.52 -4.17
CA PHE A 97 -4.50 -1.07 -5.55
C PHE A 97 -3.58 -1.94 -6.39
N ILE A 98 -3.76 -1.89 -7.69
CA ILE A 98 -2.81 -2.36 -8.68
C ILE A 98 -2.36 -1.18 -9.54
N ALA A 99 -1.09 -1.14 -9.88
CA ALA A 99 -0.46 -0.06 -10.62
C ALA A 99 0.32 -0.61 -11.82
N PHE A 100 0.27 0.10 -12.94
CA PHE A 100 1.01 -0.28 -14.15
C PHE A 100 1.43 0.94 -14.97
N ARG A 101 2.53 0.81 -15.71
CA ARG A 101 3.09 1.88 -16.52
C ARG A 101 2.26 2.10 -17.80
N LYS A 102 2.07 3.35 -18.20
CA LYS A 102 1.55 3.72 -19.52
C LYS A 102 2.62 3.53 -20.60
N PRO A 103 2.26 3.09 -21.82
CA PRO A 103 3.21 2.92 -22.92
C PRO A 103 3.62 4.26 -23.53
N LYS A 104 4.35 5.09 -22.77
CA LYS A 104 4.86 6.40 -23.14
C LYS A 104 6.38 6.50 -22.92
N SER A 105 6.99 7.50 -23.54
CA SER A 105 8.41 7.83 -23.36
C SER A 105 8.71 8.32 -21.94
N GLN A 106 7.81 9.10 -21.35
CA GLN A 106 7.86 9.50 -19.94
C GLN A 106 7.23 8.42 -19.05
N MET A 107 7.80 8.22 -17.86
CA MET A 107 7.25 7.29 -16.88
C MET A 107 5.97 7.87 -16.30
N GLU A 108 4.84 7.28 -16.66
CA GLU A 108 3.53 7.57 -16.09
C GLU A 108 2.90 6.26 -15.62
N ILE A 109 2.35 6.28 -14.41
CA ILE A 109 1.69 5.12 -13.80
C ILE A 109 0.18 5.37 -13.69
N ILE A 110 -0.60 4.36 -14.06
CA ILE A 110 -2.02 4.22 -13.76
C ILE A 110 -2.16 3.42 -12.47
N VAL A 111 -3.07 3.84 -11.60
CA VAL A 111 -3.46 3.15 -10.38
C VAL A 111 -4.96 2.84 -10.46
N ALA A 112 -5.34 1.62 -10.09
CA ALA A 112 -6.72 1.17 -10.07
C ALA A 112 -6.99 0.29 -8.82
N PRO A 113 -8.24 0.22 -8.31
CA PRO A 113 -8.58 -0.70 -7.22
C PRO A 113 -8.26 -2.14 -7.58
N TYR A 114 -7.54 -2.85 -6.70
CA TYR A 114 -7.06 -4.21 -6.95
C TYR A 114 -8.24 -5.16 -7.17
N VAL A 115 -9.21 -5.17 -6.26
CA VAL A 115 -10.36 -6.09 -6.28
C VAL A 115 -11.15 -5.99 -7.59
N ASP A 116 -11.45 -4.78 -8.05
CA ASP A 116 -12.24 -4.54 -9.26
C ASP A 116 -11.45 -4.78 -10.55
N THR A 117 -10.12 -4.85 -10.47
CA THR A 117 -9.24 -5.05 -11.63
C THR A 117 -8.83 -6.52 -11.77
N VAL A 118 -8.64 -7.21 -10.64
CA VAL A 118 -8.11 -8.57 -10.58
C VAL A 118 -9.20 -9.62 -10.42
N CYS A 119 -10.16 -9.44 -9.49
CA CYS A 119 -11.16 -10.47 -9.22
C CYS A 119 -12.13 -10.80 -10.36
N PRO A 120 -12.50 -9.88 -11.30
CA PRO A 120 -13.30 -10.26 -12.47
C PRO A 120 -12.66 -11.37 -13.32
N ARG A 121 -11.35 -11.57 -13.21
CA ARG A 121 -10.59 -12.56 -13.98
C ARG A 121 -10.75 -13.99 -13.46
N PHE A 122 -11.24 -14.19 -12.24
CA PHE A 122 -11.37 -15.53 -11.66
C PHE A 122 -12.73 -16.19 -11.91
N SER A 123 -13.67 -15.49 -12.57
CA SER A 123 -15.01 -16.01 -12.91
C SER A 123 -15.78 -16.62 -11.71
N VAL A 124 -15.49 -16.15 -10.49
CA VAL A 124 -16.15 -16.61 -9.26
C VAL A 124 -17.40 -15.78 -8.95
N GLY A 125 -18.41 -16.42 -8.36
CA GLY A 125 -19.71 -15.82 -7.98
C GLY A 125 -19.53 -14.50 -7.23
N ILE A 126 -19.91 -13.42 -7.91
CA ILE A 126 -19.44 -12.04 -7.69
C ILE A 126 -20.10 -11.41 -6.43
N PRO A 127 -19.34 -11.04 -5.37
CA PRO A 127 -19.72 -9.94 -4.47
C PRO A 127 -19.59 -8.64 -5.28
N PRO A 128 -20.32 -7.55 -5.02
CA PRO A 128 -20.49 -6.48 -6.01
C PRO A 128 -19.15 -5.85 -6.44
N LEU A 129 -18.62 -6.34 -7.56
CA LEU A 129 -17.52 -5.78 -8.31
C LEU A 129 -18.09 -4.62 -9.11
N VAL A 130 -17.32 -3.55 -9.21
CA VAL A 130 -17.72 -2.36 -9.96
C VAL A 130 -16.71 -2.08 -11.05
N ASN A 131 -17.03 -1.18 -11.96
CA ASN A 131 -16.05 -0.73 -12.95
C ASN A 131 -14.87 -0.04 -12.24
N ALA A 132 -13.68 -0.62 -12.38
CA ALA A 132 -12.48 -0.11 -11.75
C ALA A 132 -12.20 1.34 -12.18
N LYS A 133 -12.25 2.27 -11.21
CA LYS A 133 -11.90 3.67 -11.46
C LYS A 133 -10.39 3.79 -11.59
N ARG A 134 -9.93 4.02 -12.82
CA ARG A 134 -8.52 4.24 -13.14
C ARG A 134 -8.16 5.71 -12.92
N GLN A 135 -6.97 5.96 -12.40
CA GLN A 135 -6.43 7.31 -12.26
C GLN A 135 -4.93 7.34 -12.39
N ASP A 136 -4.40 8.50 -12.76
CA ASP A 136 -2.95 8.73 -12.80
C ASP A 136 -2.38 8.80 -11.38
N HIS A 137 -1.14 8.35 -11.23
CA HIS A 137 -0.42 8.36 -9.95
C HIS A 137 -0.42 9.75 -9.28
N ASP A 138 -0.30 10.85 -10.02
CA ASP A 138 -0.36 12.21 -9.45
C ASP A 138 -1.70 12.48 -8.76
N ARG A 139 -2.80 12.07 -9.39
CA ARG A 139 -4.14 12.21 -8.83
C ARG A 139 -4.30 11.29 -7.62
N PHE A 140 -3.85 10.04 -7.72
CA PHE A 140 -3.86 9.09 -6.61
C PHE A 140 -3.09 9.64 -5.40
N ILE A 141 -1.86 10.12 -5.59
CA ILE A 141 -1.02 10.64 -4.50
C ILE A 141 -1.67 11.86 -3.85
N LYS A 142 -2.18 12.82 -4.64
CA LYS A 142 -2.93 13.97 -4.10
C LYS A 142 -4.13 13.51 -3.28
N SER A 143 -4.88 12.53 -3.78
CA SER A 143 -6.03 11.98 -3.08
C SER A 143 -5.65 11.23 -1.79
N PHE A 144 -4.56 10.47 -1.79
CA PHE A 144 -4.03 9.78 -0.63
C PHE A 144 -3.57 10.77 0.46
N LEU A 145 -2.81 11.80 0.08
CA LEU A 145 -2.38 12.87 0.99
C LEU A 145 -3.55 13.74 1.49
N GLY A 146 -4.64 13.80 0.73
CA GLY A 146 -5.90 14.43 1.11
C GLY A 146 -6.83 13.54 1.95
N ASN A 147 -6.42 12.31 2.28
CA ASN A 147 -7.22 11.31 3.01
C ASN A 147 -8.52 10.90 2.29
N THR A 148 -8.57 11.03 0.97
CA THR A 148 -9.69 10.57 0.13
C THR A 148 -9.44 9.19 -0.46
N GLU A 149 -8.17 8.77 -0.54
CA GLU A 149 -7.75 7.41 -0.85
C GLU A 149 -6.96 6.84 0.33
N GLY A 150 -7.04 5.53 0.52
CA GLY A 150 -6.44 4.83 1.64
C GLY A 150 -7.39 4.60 2.81
N GLN A 151 -7.02 3.63 3.63
CA GLN A 151 -7.79 3.22 4.79
C GLN A 151 -7.21 3.80 6.07
N ASN A 152 -8.08 4.13 7.03
CA ASN A 152 -7.62 4.33 8.39
C ASN A 152 -7.04 3.03 8.98
N TYR A 153 -6.29 3.15 10.08
CA TYR A 153 -5.63 2.01 10.72
C TYR A 153 -6.56 0.87 11.12
N GLN A 154 -7.78 1.15 11.56
CA GLN A 154 -8.70 0.12 12.01
C GLN A 154 -9.18 -0.74 10.83
N SER A 155 -9.61 -0.09 9.76
CA SER A 155 -10.00 -0.75 8.51
C SER A 155 -8.81 -1.50 7.88
N PHE A 156 -7.61 -0.92 7.92
CA PHE A 156 -6.40 -1.55 7.41
C PHE A 156 -6.00 -2.79 8.20
N ILE A 157 -6.09 -2.76 9.53
CA ILE A 157 -5.85 -3.94 10.38
C ILE A 157 -6.83 -5.06 10.03
N GLN A 158 -8.11 -4.75 9.86
CA GLN A 158 -9.10 -5.75 9.45
C GLN A 158 -8.74 -6.37 8.09
N TYR A 159 -8.36 -5.54 7.13
CA TYR A 159 -8.00 -6.00 5.79
C TYR A 159 -6.72 -6.84 5.78
N VAL A 160 -5.66 -6.41 6.47
CA VAL A 160 -4.41 -7.18 6.61
C VAL A 160 -4.66 -8.51 7.34
N GLY A 161 -5.53 -8.51 8.35
CA GLY A 161 -5.95 -9.74 9.04
C GLY A 161 -6.60 -10.74 8.09
N HIS A 162 -7.50 -10.27 7.22
CA HIS A 162 -8.08 -11.11 6.18
C HIS A 162 -7.03 -11.66 5.21
N LEU A 163 -6.15 -10.82 4.65
CA LEU A 163 -5.07 -11.27 3.76
C LEU A 163 -4.14 -12.30 4.42
N ASN A 164 -3.83 -12.09 5.71
CA ASN A 164 -3.02 -13.03 6.47
C ASN A 164 -3.74 -14.39 6.66
N SER A 165 -5.05 -14.38 6.92
CA SER A 165 -5.89 -15.58 6.99
C SER A 165 -5.93 -16.33 5.65
N ILE A 166 -6.05 -15.62 4.52
CA ILE A 166 -5.96 -16.22 3.18
C ILE A 166 -4.63 -16.96 3.02
N ALA A 167 -3.53 -16.38 3.50
CA ALA A 167 -2.20 -16.96 3.48
C ALA A 167 -1.94 -18.07 4.53
N GLY A 168 -2.97 -18.51 5.27
CA GLY A 168 -2.88 -19.58 6.28
C GLY A 168 -2.45 -19.11 7.67
N GLY A 169 -2.38 -17.80 7.91
CA GLY A 169 -2.15 -17.21 9.23
C GLY A 169 -3.44 -17.02 10.03
N THR A 170 -3.35 -16.33 11.17
CA THR A 170 -4.51 -15.93 11.96
C THR A 170 -5.20 -14.70 11.37
N PRO A 171 -6.51 -14.49 11.62
CA PRO A 171 -7.23 -13.31 11.15
C PRO A 171 -6.90 -12.02 11.93
N ASP A 172 -5.96 -12.05 12.89
CA ASP A 172 -5.53 -10.87 13.64
C ASP A 172 -4.48 -10.05 12.86
N GLY A 173 -4.93 -8.99 12.19
CA GLY A 173 -4.03 -8.09 11.47
C GLY A 173 -3.11 -7.26 12.34
N SER A 174 -3.33 -7.19 13.67
CA SER A 174 -2.46 -6.45 14.59
C SER A 174 -1.14 -7.19 14.85
N THR A 175 -1.16 -8.52 14.76
CA THR A 175 -0.02 -9.40 15.00
C THR A 175 0.44 -10.13 13.73
N ALA A 176 -0.27 -9.96 12.60
CA ALA A 176 0.17 -10.45 11.30
C ALA A 176 1.63 -10.04 11.03
N PRO A 177 2.46 -10.94 10.47
CA PRO A 177 3.88 -10.71 10.19
C PRO A 177 4.05 -9.74 9.03
N PHE A 178 3.85 -8.46 9.34
CA PHE A 178 3.84 -7.34 8.42
C PHE A 178 5.00 -6.42 8.80
N LYS A 179 6.13 -6.62 8.12
CA LYS A 179 7.40 -5.99 8.46
C LYS A 179 7.67 -4.84 7.52
N SER A 180 7.97 -3.65 8.04
CA SER A 180 8.35 -2.52 7.20
C SER A 180 9.15 -1.49 8.00
N VAL A 181 9.43 -0.35 7.36
CA VAL A 181 10.18 0.76 7.93
C VAL A 181 9.27 1.98 8.06
N LEU A 182 9.16 2.48 9.28
CA LEU A 182 8.59 3.79 9.58
C LEU A 182 9.70 4.85 9.40
N TYR A 183 9.54 5.71 8.42
CA TYR A 183 10.41 6.86 8.21
C TYR A 183 9.96 8.05 9.06
N SER A 184 10.94 8.69 9.68
CA SER A 184 10.77 9.96 10.38
C SER A 184 12.06 10.78 10.28
N ARG A 185 12.13 11.93 10.96
CA ARG A 185 13.33 12.75 11.02
C ARG A 185 13.78 12.97 12.45
N ASN A 186 15.10 12.91 12.67
CA ASN A 186 15.71 13.22 13.97
C ASN A 186 15.78 14.74 14.21
N ARG A 187 16.33 15.15 15.37
CA ARG A 187 16.43 16.57 15.75
C ARG A 187 17.25 17.42 14.77
N GLN A 188 18.19 16.81 14.06
CA GLN A 188 19.02 17.42 13.04
C GLN A 188 18.35 17.44 11.66
N GLY A 189 17.12 16.91 11.54
CA GLY A 189 16.40 16.81 10.29
C GLY A 189 16.83 15.66 9.38
N ARG A 190 17.72 14.76 9.84
CA ARG A 190 18.14 13.57 9.07
C ARG A 190 17.03 12.52 9.07
N VAL A 191 16.85 11.85 7.95
CA VAL A 191 15.91 10.72 7.83
C VAL A 191 16.40 9.58 8.72
N ILE A 192 15.49 9.02 9.52
CA ILE A 192 15.72 7.81 10.31
C ILE A 192 14.62 6.80 9.98
N GLY A 193 14.99 5.52 9.93
CA GLY A 193 14.06 4.41 9.76
C GLY A 193 13.92 3.63 11.06
N THR A 194 12.69 3.40 11.50
CA THR A 194 12.37 2.48 12.61
C THR A 194 11.70 1.25 12.01
N VAL A 195 12.32 0.08 12.16
CA VAL A 195 11.72 -1.19 11.76
C VAL A 195 10.55 -1.50 12.68
N PHE A 196 9.48 -2.04 12.10
CA PHE A 196 8.37 -2.63 12.84
C PHE A 196 8.02 -3.97 12.22
N GLU A 197 7.49 -4.89 13.03
CA GLU A 197 7.23 -6.28 12.68
C GLU A 197 5.73 -6.58 12.50
N SER A 198 4.86 -5.64 12.88
CA SER A 198 3.42 -5.71 12.64
C SER A 198 2.74 -4.34 12.54
N ILE A 199 1.53 -4.29 11.95
CA ILE A 199 0.71 -3.06 11.92
C ILE A 199 0.34 -2.58 13.33
N GLY A 200 0.16 -3.50 14.28
CA GLY A 200 -0.06 -3.16 15.68
C GLY A 200 1.12 -2.40 16.29
N GLU A 201 2.35 -2.77 15.95
CA GLU A 201 3.56 -2.05 16.36
C GLU A 201 3.66 -0.67 15.69
N LEU A 202 3.44 -0.59 14.37
CA LEU A 202 3.39 0.69 13.65
C LEU A 202 2.42 1.68 14.34
N ARG A 203 1.21 1.21 14.70
CA ARG A 203 0.20 2.05 15.38
C ARG A 203 0.70 2.56 16.74
N LYS A 204 1.48 1.76 17.49
CA LYS A 204 2.10 2.20 18.74
C LYS A 204 3.16 3.27 18.47
N LEU A 205 4.03 3.06 17.48
CA LEU A 205 5.10 4.00 17.10
C LEU A 205 4.57 5.37 16.66
N LEU A 206 3.45 5.40 15.93
CA LEU A 206 2.83 6.66 15.51
C LEU A 206 2.29 7.46 16.70
N LYS A 207 1.71 6.79 17.69
CA LYS A 207 1.18 7.42 18.92
C LYS A 207 2.27 8.03 19.83
N LEU A 208 3.52 7.60 19.72
CA LEU A 208 4.63 8.15 20.50
C LEU A 208 4.95 9.58 20.02
N ARG A 209 4.26 10.61 20.55
CA ARG A 209 4.65 12.01 20.33
C ARG A 209 6.09 12.24 20.82
N PRO A 210 6.90 13.08 20.15
CA PRO A 210 8.13 13.57 20.77
C PRO A 210 7.73 14.28 22.07
N LYS A 211 8.26 13.84 23.22
CA LYS A 211 8.09 14.57 24.49
C LYS A 211 8.53 16.01 24.24
N ARG A 212 7.64 16.99 24.49
CA ARG A 212 8.01 18.41 24.57
C ARG A 212 9.06 18.49 25.69
N MET A 213 10.34 18.62 25.35
CA MET A 213 11.29 19.14 26.32
C MET A 213 10.89 20.60 26.52
N HIS A 214 10.36 20.94 27.69
CA HIS A 214 10.33 22.32 28.13
C HIS A 214 11.74 22.87 27.98
N SER A 215 11.87 23.99 27.25
CA SER A 215 13.06 24.80 27.34
C SER A 215 13.16 25.25 28.78
N SER A 216 14.07 24.66 29.55
CA SER A 216 14.62 25.32 30.71
C SER A 216 15.21 26.64 30.20
N LYS A 217 14.53 27.74 30.51
CA LYS A 217 15.09 29.07 30.38
C LYS A 217 16.39 29.09 31.19
N LEU A 218 17.49 29.41 30.53
CA LEU A 218 18.66 30.03 31.14
C LEU A 218 18.63 31.50 30.73
#